data_AF-A0A8T4EYE7-F1
#
_entry.id   AF-A0A8T4EYE7-F1
#
_cell.length_a   1.000
_cell.length_b   1.000
_cell.length_c   1.000
_cell.angle_alpha   90.00
_cell.angle_beta   90.00
_cell.angle_gamma   90.00
#
_symmetry.space_group_name_H-M   'P 1'
#
loop_
_entity.id
_entity.type
_entity.pdbx_description
1 polymer ?
#
loop_
_entity_poly.entity_id
_entity_poly.type
_entity_poly.pdbx_seq_one_letter_code
_entity_poly.pdbx_strand_id
1 'polypeptide(L)'
;MGAHARLPRSLLDQELLREVHEVAQEKAGQRWQDTDLVFCTRTGTPVTAHNIRRDFRKVVQAAGLTGHDWSPRELRHSFVSVLSDSGMPVEDISRLVGHSNTVVTETVYRHEIRPVILQGAAAMDKIFGS
;
A
#
# COMPACT_ATOMS: atom_id res chain seq x y z
N MET A 1 2.44 -17.33 6.79
CA MET A 1 3.74 -16.67 7.01
C MET A 1 3.48 -15.17 7.09
N GLY A 2 3.39 -14.61 8.30
CA GLY A 2 3.05 -13.21 8.51
C GLY A 2 4.28 -12.35 8.24
N ALA A 3 4.15 -11.35 7.38
CA ALA A 3 5.20 -10.37 7.17
C ALA A 3 5.38 -9.57 8.47
N HIS A 4 6.43 -9.88 9.23
CA HIS A 4 6.93 -9.03 10.30
C HIS A 4 7.60 -7.83 9.65
N ALA A 5 6.80 -6.85 9.21
CA ALA A 5 7.30 -5.68 8.51
C ALA A 5 8.07 -4.79 9.48
N ARG A 6 9.40 -4.93 9.49
CA ARG A 6 10.32 -3.92 10.01
C ARG A 6 10.58 -2.93 8.88
N LEU A 7 9.92 -1.77 8.93
CA LEU A 7 10.19 -0.69 7.98
C LEU A 7 11.41 0.10 8.46
N PRO A 8 12.27 0.58 7.55
CA PRO A 8 13.35 1.48 7.93
C PRO A 8 12.76 2.75 8.55
N ARG A 9 13.20 3.07 9.76
CA ARG A 9 12.66 4.18 10.58
C ARG A 9 12.85 5.57 9.94
N SER A 10 13.56 5.68 8.82
CA SER A 10 13.72 6.94 8.08
C SER A 10 12.51 7.34 7.23
N LEU A 11 11.58 6.41 6.97
CA LEU A 11 10.38 6.66 6.15
C LEU A 11 9.17 7.15 6.95
N LEU A 12 9.26 7.12 8.28
CA LEU A 12 8.21 7.56 9.18
C LEU A 12 8.78 8.58 10.14
N ASP A 13 7.94 9.51 10.58
CA ASP A 13 8.27 10.40 11.68
C ASP A 13 8.53 9.55 12.94
N GLN A 14 9.80 9.48 13.35
CA GLN A 14 10.22 8.65 14.48
C GLN A 14 9.73 9.21 15.81
N GLU A 15 9.54 10.51 15.91
CA GLU A 15 9.02 11.18 17.10
C GLU A 15 7.57 10.73 17.31
N LEU A 16 6.76 10.85 16.26
CA LEU A 16 5.35 10.45 16.28
C LEU A 16 5.18 8.95 16.55
N LEU A 17 6.01 8.10 15.94
CA LEU A 17 5.96 6.65 16.16
C LEU A 17 6.31 6.26 17.59
N ARG A 18 7.25 6.98 18.22
CA ARG A 18 7.60 6.77 19.63
C ARG A 18 6.47 7.20 20.53
N GLU A 19 5.92 8.39 20.32
CA GLU A 19 4.81 8.90 21.13
C GLU A 19 3.60 7.95 21.09
N VAL A 20 3.23 7.46 19.90
CA VAL A 20 2.14 6.47 19.76
C VAL A 20 2.47 5.17 20.50
N HIS A 21 3.71 4.69 20.45
CA HIS A 21 4.14 3.50 21.16
C HIS A 21 4.13 3.66 22.67
N GLU A 22 4.62 4.80 23.18
CA GLU A 22 4.65 5.11 24.61
C GLU A 22 3.23 5.16 25.18
N VAL A 23 2.31 5.84 24.48
CA VAL A 23 0.89 5.88 24.86
C VAL A 23 0.26 4.49 24.83
N ALA A 24 0.62 3.65 23.85
CA ALA A 24 0.11 2.27 23.77
C ALA A 24 0.67 1.40 24.91
N GLN A 25 1.95 1.56 25.24
CA GLN A 25 2.65 0.85 26.30
C GLN A 25 2.09 1.21 27.68
N GLU A 26 1.91 2.50 27.97
CA GLU A 26 1.32 2.97 29.22
C GLU A 26 -0.08 2.38 29.42
N LYS A 27 -0.92 2.39 28.38
CA LYS A 27 -2.27 1.81 28.42
C LYS A 27 -2.28 0.29 28.57
N ALA A 28 -1.26 -0.41 28.07
CA ALA A 28 -1.15 -1.86 28.18
C ALA A 28 -0.59 -2.31 29.54
N GLY A 29 0.22 -1.47 30.17
CA GLY A 29 0.89 -1.77 31.44
C GLY A 29 1.66 -3.09 31.36
N GLN A 30 1.40 -3.98 32.32
CA GLN A 30 2.06 -5.30 32.40
C GLN A 30 1.79 -6.22 31.20
N ARG A 31 0.76 -5.94 30.38
CA ARG A 31 0.46 -6.75 29.19
C ARG A 31 1.30 -6.34 27.98
N TRP A 32 2.08 -5.28 28.08
CA TRP A 32 2.91 -4.80 27.00
C TRP A 32 4.01 -5.81 26.65
N GLN A 33 4.21 -6.06 25.35
CA GLN A 33 5.30 -6.86 24.82
C GLN A 33 6.17 -5.99 23.93
N ASP A 34 7.43 -5.81 24.33
CA ASP A 34 8.39 -5.08 23.52
C ASP A 34 8.91 -5.98 22.38
N THR A 35 8.40 -5.74 21.17
CA THR A 35 8.70 -6.54 19.97
C THR A 35 9.46 -5.77 18.90
N ASP A 36 9.82 -4.50 19.14
CA ASP A 36 10.47 -3.62 18.16
C ASP A 36 9.73 -3.54 16.80
N LEU A 37 8.41 -3.75 16.81
CA LEU A 37 7.55 -3.68 15.62
C LEU A 37 7.05 -2.25 15.41
N VAL A 38 7.06 -1.78 14.16
CA VAL A 38 6.45 -0.48 13.80
C VAL A 38 4.92 -0.55 13.92
N PHE A 39 4.33 -1.67 13.48
CA PHE A 39 2.90 -1.93 13.61
C PHE A 39 2.67 -3.11 14.53
N CYS A 40 2.10 -2.83 15.70
CA CYS A 40 1.78 -3.83 16.71
C CYS A 40 0.32 -3.70 17.17
N THR A 41 -0.18 -4.72 17.86
CA THR A 41 -1.46 -4.63 18.54
C THR A 41 -1.35 -3.68 19.74
N ARG A 42 -2.46 -3.42 20.42
CA ARG A 42 -2.50 -2.61 21.64
C ARG A 42 -1.64 -3.13 22.79
N THR A 43 -1.11 -4.35 22.69
CA THR A 43 -0.22 -4.97 23.69
C THR A 43 1.16 -5.28 23.12
N GLY A 44 1.53 -4.69 21.98
CA GLY A 44 2.85 -4.86 21.41
C GLY A 44 3.07 -6.16 20.64
N THR A 45 2.04 -6.99 20.44
CA THR A 45 2.16 -8.24 19.65
C THR A 45 2.02 -8.00 18.15
N PRO A 46 2.46 -8.93 17.28
CA PRO A 46 2.29 -8.80 15.84
C PRO A 46 0.82 -8.66 15.41
N VAL A 47 0.53 -7.73 14.50
CA VAL A 47 -0.80 -7.61 13.88
C VAL A 47 -0.97 -8.73 12.85
N THR A 48 -2.08 -9.47 12.93
CA THR A 48 -2.39 -10.52 11.96
C THR A 48 -3.20 -9.99 10.78
N ALA A 49 -3.18 -10.71 9.65
CA ALA A 49 -4.03 -10.39 8.50
C ALA A 49 -5.53 -10.40 8.85
N HIS A 50 -5.95 -11.19 9.84
CA HIS A 50 -7.34 -11.16 10.32
C HIS A 50 -7.66 -9.86 11.06
N ASN A 51 -6.74 -9.37 11.90
CA ASN A 51 -6.90 -8.08 12.58
C ASN A 51 -7.06 -6.94 11.57
N ILE A 52 -6.18 -6.88 10.57
CA ILE A 52 -6.24 -5.88 9.50
C ILE A 52 -7.58 -5.94 8.76
N ARG A 53 -8.03 -7.12 8.32
CA ARG A 53 -9.31 -7.26 7.60
C ARG A 53 -10.51 -6.82 8.46
N ARG A 54 -10.50 -7.17 9.74
CA ARG A 54 -11.57 -6.77 10.68
C ARG A 54 -11.62 -5.25 10.82
N ASP A 55 -10.46 -4.61 11.03
CA ASP A 55 -10.42 -3.17 11.27
C ASP A 55 -10.66 -2.38 9.96
N PHE A 56 -10.18 -2.89 8.82
CA PHE A 56 -10.51 -2.37 7.49
C PHE A 56 -12.02 -2.38 7.21
N ARG A 57 -12.73 -3.46 7.57
CA ARG A 57 -14.19 -3.54 7.39
C ARG A 57 -14.94 -2.42 8.13
N LYS A 58 -14.45 -2.01 9.31
CA LYS A 58 -15.03 -0.89 10.06
C LYS A 58 -14.88 0.42 9.30
N VAL A 59 -13.71 0.64 8.69
CA VAL A 59 -13.45 1.84 7.87
C VAL A 59 -14.34 1.86 6.63
N VAL A 60 -14.44 0.74 5.92
CA VAL A 60 -15.32 0.57 4.75
C VAL A 60 -16.79 0.88 5.10
N GLN A 61 -17.28 0.33 6.22
CA GLN A 61 -18.63 0.61 6.71
C GLN A 61 -18.83 2.08 7.07
N ALA A 62 -17.87 2.70 7.78
CA ALA A 62 -17.93 4.11 8.16
C ALA A 62 -17.91 5.04 6.93
N ALA A 63 -17.25 4.61 5.85
CA ALA A 63 -17.23 5.32 4.57
C ALA A 63 -18.51 5.11 3.73
N GLY A 64 -19.48 4.33 4.21
CA GLY A 64 -20.71 4.02 3.48
C GLY A 64 -20.51 3.09 2.27
N LEU A 65 -19.33 2.46 2.16
CA LEU A 65 -19.03 1.52 1.08
C LEU A 65 -19.66 0.17 1.42
N THR A 66 -20.69 -0.23 0.69
CA THR A 66 -21.40 -1.50 0.91
C THR A 66 -20.93 -2.55 -0.08
N GLY A 67 -20.46 -3.70 0.41
CA GLY A 67 -20.05 -4.83 -0.41
C GLY A 67 -19.05 -5.74 0.31
N HIS A 68 -19.12 -7.05 0.05
CA HIS A 68 -18.14 -8.02 0.56
C HIS A 68 -16.81 -7.99 -0.20
N ASP A 69 -16.75 -7.24 -1.30
CA ASP A 69 -15.64 -7.22 -2.25
C ASP A 69 -14.52 -6.26 -1.83
N TRP A 70 -14.79 -5.35 -0.88
CA TRP A 70 -13.77 -4.44 -0.37
C TRP A 70 -12.76 -5.18 0.50
N SER A 71 -11.53 -5.23 0.02
CA SER A 71 -10.39 -5.79 0.75
C SER A 71 -9.23 -4.79 0.77
N PRO A 72 -8.25 -4.93 1.69
CA PRO A 72 -7.05 -4.10 1.68
C PRO A 72 -6.26 -4.13 0.35
N ARG A 73 -6.47 -5.16 -0.48
CA ARG A 73 -5.89 -5.24 -1.83
C ARG A 73 -6.42 -4.13 -2.73
N GLU A 74 -7.68 -3.73 -2.58
CA GLU A 74 -8.28 -2.67 -3.40
C GLU A 74 -7.57 -1.32 -3.20
N LEU A 75 -7.06 -1.05 -2.00
CA LEU A 75 -6.24 0.13 -1.75
C LEU A 75 -4.96 0.14 -2.61
N ARG A 76 -4.36 -1.03 -2.83
CA ARG A 76 -3.19 -1.19 -3.71
C ARG A 76 -3.58 -0.99 -5.17
N HIS A 77 -4.75 -1.47 -5.58
CA HIS A 77 -5.27 -1.19 -6.92
C HIS A 77 -5.45 0.32 -7.11
N SER A 78 -6.18 1.00 -6.21
CA SER A 78 -6.37 2.45 -6.26
C SER A 78 -5.05 3.24 -6.28
N PHE A 79 -4.05 2.82 -5.50
CA PHE A 79 -2.72 3.44 -5.53
C PHE A 79 -2.09 3.37 -6.92
N VAL A 80 -2.15 2.21 -7.57
CA VAL A 80 -1.63 2.04 -8.94
C VAL A 80 -2.44 2.87 -9.93
N SER A 81 -3.77 2.87 -9.85
CA SER A 81 -4.62 3.65 -10.76
C SER A 81 -4.30 5.15 -10.68
N VAL A 82 -4.18 5.69 -9.46
CA VAL A 82 -3.87 7.11 -9.23
C VAL A 82 -2.48 7.49 -9.77
N LEU A 83 -1.46 6.65 -9.53
CA LEU A 83 -0.13 6.91 -10.08
C LEU A 83 -0.09 6.77 -11.59
N SER A 84 -0.88 5.86 -12.14
CA SER A 84 -0.93 5.69 -13.59
C SER A 84 -1.63 6.84 -14.28
N ASP A 85 -2.72 7.39 -13.71
CA ASP A 85 -3.39 8.56 -14.27
C ASP A 85 -2.52 9.84 -14.17
N SER A 86 -1.65 9.93 -13.16
CA SER A 86 -0.66 11.03 -13.07
C SER A 86 0.46 10.94 -14.11
N GLY A 87 0.50 9.87 -14.92
CA GLY A 87 1.47 9.67 -16.00
C GLY A 87 2.79 9.06 -15.54
N MET A 88 2.86 8.51 -14.32
CA MET A 88 4.05 7.80 -13.86
C MET A 88 4.31 6.54 -14.71
N PRO A 89 5.56 6.27 -15.13
CA PRO A 89 5.89 5.06 -15.89
C PRO A 89 5.52 3.78 -15.12
N VAL A 90 4.99 2.78 -15.83
CA VAL A 90 4.54 1.51 -15.21
C VAL A 90 5.66 0.78 -14.50
N GLU A 91 6.90 0.90 -15.00
CA GLU A 91 8.09 0.33 -14.40
C GLU A 91 8.37 0.95 -13.02
N ASP A 92 8.13 2.25 -12.89
CA ASP A 92 8.35 3.01 -11.65
C ASP A 92 7.27 2.65 -10.63
N ILE A 93 6.01 2.59 -11.06
CA ILE A 93 4.90 2.13 -10.24
C ILE A 93 5.15 0.69 -9.76
N SER A 94 5.59 -0.20 -10.64
CA SER A 94 5.91 -1.60 -10.33
C SER A 94 6.97 -1.72 -9.24
N ARG A 95 8.02 -0.87 -9.29
CA ARG A 95 9.05 -0.81 -8.26
C ARG A 95 8.52 -0.29 -6.93
N LEU A 96 7.68 0.75 -6.93
CA LEU A 96 7.08 1.32 -5.72
C LEU A 96 6.19 0.32 -4.98
N VAL A 97 5.39 -0.46 -5.72
CA VAL A 97 4.51 -1.44 -5.09
C VAL A 97 5.27 -2.68 -4.61
N GLY A 98 6.50 -2.91 -5.07
CA GLY A 98 7.37 -3.99 -4.60
C GLY A 98 7.01 -5.36 -5.19
N HIS A 99 6.56 -5.42 -6.44
CA HIS A 99 6.46 -6.72 -7.13
C HIS A 99 7.86 -7.28 -7.37
N SER A 100 8.14 -8.46 -6.81
CA SER A 100 9.37 -9.21 -7.08
C SER A 100 9.46 -9.75 -8.52
N ASN A 101 8.37 -9.65 -9.28
CA ASN A 101 8.28 -10.09 -10.66
C ASN A 101 7.44 -9.08 -11.46
N THR A 102 8.04 -8.44 -12.46
CA THR A 102 7.42 -7.44 -13.37
C THR A 102 6.22 -8.00 -14.16
N VAL A 103 6.09 -9.33 -14.23
CA VAL A 103 5.04 -10.04 -14.99
C VAL A 103 3.63 -9.87 -14.39
N VAL A 104 3.50 -9.50 -13.10
CA VAL A 104 2.16 -9.26 -12.49
C VAL A 104 1.67 -7.84 -12.74
N THR A 105 2.56 -6.89 -13.06
CA THR A 105 2.18 -5.48 -13.21
C THR A 105 1.62 -5.17 -14.61
N GLU A 106 2.07 -5.85 -15.67
CA GLU A 106 1.56 -5.61 -17.03
C GLU A 106 0.14 -6.16 -17.24
N THR A 107 -0.19 -7.37 -16.76
CA THR A 107 -1.46 -8.01 -17.11
C THR A 107 -2.66 -7.46 -16.32
N VAL A 108 -2.45 -7.05 -15.07
CA VAL A 108 -3.53 -6.59 -14.17
C VAL A 108 -3.83 -5.11 -14.35
N TYR A 109 -2.83 -4.28 -14.70
CA TYR A 109 -2.99 -2.82 -14.73
C TYR A 109 -3.09 -2.23 -16.14
N ARG A 110 -2.91 -3.03 -17.21
CA ARG A 110 -3.03 -2.57 -18.62
C ARG A 110 -4.33 -1.83 -18.95
N HIS A 111 -5.43 -2.05 -18.23
CA HIS A 111 -6.69 -1.34 -18.47
C HIS A 111 -6.79 0.02 -17.79
N GLU A 112 -6.05 0.25 -16.69
CA GLU A 112 -6.04 1.52 -15.95
C GLU A 112 -4.84 2.39 -16.33
N ILE A 113 -3.81 1.77 -16.93
CA ILE A 113 -2.73 2.47 -17.59
C ILE A 113 -3.33 3.14 -18.83
N ARG A 114 -3.49 4.48 -18.75
CA ARG A 114 -3.72 5.38 -19.89
C ARG A 114 -3.02 4.87 -21.14
N PRO A 115 -3.50 5.16 -22.35
CA PRO A 115 -2.91 4.62 -23.57
C PRO A 115 -1.52 5.26 -23.80
N VAL A 116 -0.49 4.74 -23.15
CA VAL A 116 0.94 4.99 -23.45
C VAL A 116 1.20 4.66 -24.92
N ILE A 117 0.37 3.78 -25.50
CA ILE A 117 0.29 3.48 -26.93
C ILE A 117 0.10 4.75 -27.78
N LEU A 118 -0.67 5.75 -27.33
CA LEU A 118 -0.87 6.99 -28.09
C LEU A 118 0.35 7.92 -28.05
N GLN A 119 1.11 7.94 -26.95
CA GLN A 119 2.35 8.72 -26.88
C GLN A 119 3.46 8.09 -27.73
N GLY A 120 3.56 6.76 -27.74
CA GLY A 120 4.46 6.03 -28.63
C GLY A 120 4.13 6.27 -30.10
N ALA A 121 2.84 6.18 -30.48
CA ALA A 121 2.39 6.48 -31.83
C ALA A 121 2.71 7.93 -32.24
N ALA A 122 2.41 8.91 -31.40
CA ALA A 122 2.72 10.32 -31.67
C ALA A 122 4.23 10.61 -31.76
N ALA A 123 5.06 9.92 -30.97
CA ALA A 123 6.51 10.01 -31.09
C ALA A 123 7.02 9.36 -32.38
N MET A 124 6.46 8.21 -32.77
CA MET A 124 6.77 7.53 -34.03
C MET A 124 6.35 8.37 -35.24
N ASP A 125 5.18 9.02 -35.22
CA ASP A 125 4.75 9.96 -36.26
C ASP A 125 5.68 11.18 -36.34
N LYS A 126 6.28 11.60 -35.23
CA LYS A 126 7.26 12.71 -35.23
C LYS A 126 8.65 12.28 -35.73
N ILE A 127 9.00 11.00 -35.58
CA ILE A 127 10.28 10.43 -36.03
C ILE A 127 10.22 9.98 -37.49
N PHE A 128 9.07 9.44 -37.91
CA PHE A 128 8.89 8.77 -39.20
C PHE A 128 7.83 9.43 -40.10
N GLY A 129 7.06 10.40 -39.61
CA GLY A 129 6.12 11.17 -40.41
C GLY A 129 6.84 12.28 -41.17
N SER A 130 7.20 11.97 -42.42
CA SER A 130 7.48 12.92 -43.50
C SER A 130 6.24 13.15 -44.34
#